data_AF-A0A2S5PCL2-F1
#
_entry.id   AF-A0A2S5PCL2-F1
#
_cell.length_a   1.000
_cell.length_b   1.000
_cell.length_c   1.000
_cell.angle_alpha   90.00
_cell.angle_beta   90.00
_cell.angle_gamma   90.00
#
_symmetry.space_group_name_H-M   'P 1'
#
loop_
_entity.id
_entity.type
_entity.pdbx_description
1 polymer ?
#
loop_
_entity_poly.entity_id
_entity_poly.type
_entity_poly.pdbx_seq_one_letter_code
_entity_poly.pdbx_strand_id
1 'polypeptide(L)'
;MRALVLLLAGLAGLKVWAQDHIYRSAAEDALVHAYRQRAIEACQVDKPSATDRRKDAKSLQVITSPFADPASIQLVVGKRDVDVAIWDVDNAQWAVRYKYPLLVLQPSAASSAPNGAGLVCEFDITLGTATISKPRS
;
A
#
# COMPACT_ATOMS: atom_id res chain seq x y z
N MET A 1 -48.01 6.46 10.32
CA MET A 1 -46.98 6.65 11.37
C MET A 1 -45.79 5.72 11.16
N ARG A 2 -45.91 4.40 11.40
CA ARG A 2 -44.78 3.44 11.30
C ARG A 2 -44.07 3.41 9.94
N ALA A 3 -44.82 3.40 8.82
CA ALA A 3 -44.23 3.41 7.49
C ALA A 3 -43.40 4.68 7.18
N LEU A 4 -43.85 5.82 7.69
CA LEU A 4 -43.19 7.11 7.48
C LEU A 4 -41.88 7.19 8.29
N VAL A 5 -41.88 6.63 9.50
CA VAL A 5 -40.67 6.48 10.32
C VAL A 5 -39.66 5.53 9.65
N LEU A 6 -40.10 4.40 9.09
CA LEU A 6 -39.22 3.47 8.37
C LEU A 6 -38.61 4.10 7.12
N LEU A 7 -39.39 4.87 6.36
CA LEU A 7 -38.90 5.61 5.20
C LEU A 7 -37.83 6.64 5.58
N LEU A 8 -38.09 7.43 6.63
CA LEU A 8 -37.12 8.42 7.14
C LEU A 8 -35.85 7.76 7.64
N ALA A 9 -35.96 6.65 8.38
CA ALA A 9 -34.81 5.90 8.88
C ALA A 9 -33.97 5.32 7.72
N GLY A 10 -34.62 4.77 6.69
CA GLY A 10 -33.94 4.28 5.49
C GLY A 10 -33.21 5.40 4.74
N LEU A 11 -33.85 6.56 4.58
CA LEU A 11 -33.24 7.70 3.89
C LEU A 11 -32.05 8.28 4.66
N ALA A 12 -32.15 8.35 5.99
CA ALA A 12 -31.05 8.78 6.85
C ALA A 12 -29.88 7.79 6.78
N GLY A 13 -30.15 6.49 6.84
CA GLY A 13 -29.13 5.44 6.70
C GLY A 13 -28.42 5.51 5.35
N LEU A 14 -29.18 5.66 4.26
CA LEU A 14 -28.63 5.79 2.90
C LEU A 14 -27.77 7.04 2.76
N LYS A 15 -28.17 8.17 3.35
CA LYS A 15 -27.39 9.41 3.34
C LYS A 15 -26.05 9.24 4.05
N VAL A 16 -26.05 8.68 5.26
CA VAL A 16 -24.84 8.44 6.04
C VAL A 16 -23.90 7.50 5.28
N TRP A 17 -24.45 6.43 4.72
CA TRP A 17 -23.68 5.49 3.90
C TRP A 17 -23.03 6.17 2.69
N ALA A 18 -23.80 6.98 1.95
CA ALA A 18 -23.27 7.70 0.78
C ALA A 18 -22.19 8.71 1.17
N GLN A 19 -22.37 9.43 2.29
CA GLN A 19 -21.36 10.37 2.79
C GLN A 19 -20.09 9.64 3.17
N ASP A 20 -20.17 8.60 4.00
CA ASP A 20 -19.01 7.82 4.44
C ASP A 20 -18.24 7.23 3.25
N HIS A 21 -18.96 6.70 2.26
CA HIS A 21 -18.35 6.15 1.05
C HIS A 21 -17.59 7.19 0.23
N ILE A 22 -18.18 8.38 0.01
CA ILE A 22 -17.55 9.47 -0.74
C ILE A 22 -16.34 10.03 0.03
N TYR A 23 -16.45 10.21 1.34
CA TYR A 23 -15.33 10.69 2.15
C TYR A 23 -14.15 9.72 2.12
N ARG A 24 -14.43 8.41 2.16
CA ARG A 24 -13.40 7.39 2.11
C ARG A 24 -12.68 7.39 0.77
N SER A 25 -13.39 7.37 -0.36
CA SER A 25 -12.75 7.39 -1.67
C SER A 25 -11.93 8.67 -1.90
N ALA A 26 -12.48 9.84 -1.51
CA ALA A 26 -11.77 11.10 -1.64
C ALA A 26 -10.51 11.18 -0.76
N ALA A 27 -10.55 10.59 0.44
CA ALA A 27 -9.39 10.52 1.33
C ALA A 27 -8.30 9.58 0.78
N GLU A 28 -8.69 8.44 0.20
CA GLU A 28 -7.76 7.51 -0.44
C GLU A 28 -7.02 8.19 -1.60
N ASP A 29 -7.73 8.87 -2.49
CA ASP A 29 -7.13 9.60 -3.62
C ASP A 29 -6.22 10.73 -3.14
N ALA A 30 -6.63 11.51 -2.13
CA ALA A 30 -5.83 12.59 -1.58
C ALA A 30 -4.52 12.07 -0.96
N LEU A 31 -4.57 10.94 -0.24
CA LEU A 31 -3.37 10.31 0.33
C LEU A 31 -2.43 9.78 -0.75
N VAL A 32 -2.96 9.11 -1.77
CA VAL A 32 -2.14 8.64 -2.90
C VAL A 32 -1.46 9.83 -3.58
N HIS A 33 -2.19 10.89 -3.89
CA HIS A 33 -1.62 12.08 -4.52
C HIS A 33 -0.56 12.77 -3.66
N ALA A 34 -0.77 12.88 -2.35
CA ALA A 34 0.17 13.53 -1.44
C ALA A 34 1.47 12.73 -1.25
N TYR A 35 1.39 11.40 -1.21
CA TYR A 35 2.53 10.54 -0.88
C TYR A 35 3.15 9.82 -2.07
N ARG A 36 2.55 9.91 -3.26
CA ARG A 36 3.06 9.29 -4.50
C ARG A 36 4.54 9.59 -4.73
N GLN A 37 4.94 10.86 -4.67
CA GLN A 37 6.30 11.26 -4.97
C GLN A 37 7.30 10.69 -3.95
N ARG A 38 6.96 10.76 -2.66
CA ARG A 38 7.76 10.16 -1.57
C ARG A 38 7.88 8.65 -1.70
N ALA A 39 6.81 7.98 -2.11
CA ALA A 39 6.82 6.54 -2.31
C ALA A 39 7.73 6.15 -3.49
N ILE A 40 7.65 6.88 -4.61
CA ILE A 40 8.53 6.69 -5.76
C ILE A 40 10.00 6.88 -5.35
N GLU A 41 10.31 7.98 -4.66
CA GLU A 41 11.67 8.27 -4.18
C GLU A 41 12.19 7.16 -3.23
N ALA A 42 11.36 6.70 -2.30
CA ALA A 42 11.73 5.64 -1.37
C ALA A 42 11.92 4.27 -2.07
N CYS A 43 11.15 3.97 -3.12
CA CYS A 43 11.27 2.76 -3.92
C CYS A 43 12.40 2.83 -4.98
N GLN A 44 12.90 4.04 -5.28
CA GLN A 44 14.05 4.25 -6.17
C GLN A 44 15.38 4.00 -5.45
N VAL A 45 15.47 4.34 -4.17
CA VAL A 45 16.67 4.09 -3.38
C VAL A 45 16.69 2.59 -3.06
N ASP A 46 17.60 1.85 -3.70
CA ASP A 46 17.95 0.47 -3.38
C ASP A 46 18.33 0.37 -1.89
N LYS A 47 17.33 0.26 -1.00
CA LYS A 47 17.53 -0.29 0.33
C LYS A 47 17.33 -1.79 0.17
N PRO A 48 18.42 -2.58 0.10
CA PRO A 48 18.28 -4.02 0.06
C PRO A 48 17.43 -4.43 1.27
N SER A 49 16.24 -4.96 0.98
CA SER A 49 15.35 -5.49 2.00
C SER A 49 16.14 -6.54 2.79
N ALA A 50 16.08 -6.48 4.12
CA ALA A 50 16.96 -7.22 5.02
C ALA A 50 16.90 -8.75 4.89
N THR A 51 16.01 -9.27 4.05
CA THR A 51 15.83 -10.69 3.71
C THR A 51 16.72 -11.22 2.57
N ASP A 52 17.35 -10.36 1.75
CA ASP A 52 18.23 -10.78 0.64
C ASP A 52 19.73 -10.57 0.91
N ARG A 53 20.19 -10.85 2.14
CA ARG A 53 21.64 -10.89 2.46
C ARG A 53 22.33 -12.18 1.98
N ARG A 54 21.90 -12.77 0.87
CA ARG A 54 22.52 -13.99 0.34
C ARG A 54 22.74 -13.89 -1.16
N LYS A 55 23.94 -13.39 -1.52
CA LYS A 55 24.53 -13.36 -2.87
C LYS A 55 23.84 -12.30 -3.75
N ASP A 56 24.45 -11.21 -4.21
CA ASP A 56 25.69 -11.13 -4.96
C ASP A 56 26.21 -9.69 -4.98
N ALA A 57 27.50 -9.49 -4.66
CA ALA A 57 28.18 -8.20 -4.71
C ALA A 57 28.65 -7.83 -6.13
N LYS A 58 27.83 -8.06 -7.17
CA LYS A 58 28.28 -7.88 -8.55
C LYS A 58 27.18 -7.56 -9.56
N SER A 59 26.51 -6.42 -9.40
CA SER A 59 25.93 -5.69 -10.54
C SER A 59 25.68 -4.23 -10.18
N LEU A 60 26.71 -3.40 -10.31
CA LEU A 60 26.56 -1.97 -10.64
C LEU A 60 26.04 -1.89 -12.08
N GLN A 61 24.79 -2.31 -12.29
CA GLN A 61 24.01 -1.87 -13.44
C GLN A 61 23.26 -0.63 -12.97
N VAL A 62 23.25 0.40 -13.80
CA VAL A 62 22.30 1.51 -13.66
C VAL A 62 20.92 0.90 -13.82
N ILE A 63 20.35 0.40 -12.72
CA ILE A 63 18.99 -0.11 -12.69
C ILE A 63 18.14 1.14 -12.79
N THR A 64 17.61 1.42 -13.98
CA THR A 64 16.39 2.21 -14.11
C THR A 64 15.39 1.62 -13.12
N SER A 65 15.14 2.33 -12.01
CA SER A 65 14.28 1.81 -10.96
C SER A 65 12.94 1.43 -11.59
N PRO A 66 12.48 0.18 -11.41
CA PRO A 66 11.22 -0.28 -12.01
C PRO A 66 10.00 0.48 -11.45
N PHE A 67 10.20 1.32 -10.43
CA PHE A 67 9.17 2.14 -9.78
C PHE A 67 9.25 3.63 -10.15
N ALA A 68 10.13 4.02 -11.08
CA ALA A 68 10.22 5.41 -11.54
C ALA A 68 8.94 5.87 -12.26
N ASP A 69 8.31 4.96 -13.01
CA ASP A 69 6.99 5.15 -13.61
C ASP A 69 6.11 3.92 -13.32
N PRO A 70 5.46 3.87 -12.14
CA PRO A 70 4.67 2.72 -11.73
C PRO A 70 3.38 2.62 -12.53
N ALA A 71 3.01 1.41 -12.96
CA ALA A 71 1.75 1.17 -13.67
C ALA A 71 0.53 1.40 -12.78
N SER A 72 0.65 1.10 -11.48
CA SER A 72 -0.40 1.36 -10.52
C SER A 72 0.17 1.70 -9.14
N ILE A 73 -0.57 2.51 -8.40
CA ILE A 73 -0.31 2.86 -7.01
C ILE A 73 -1.61 2.64 -6.25
N GLN A 74 -1.61 1.74 -5.27
CA GLN A 74 -2.80 1.42 -4.48
C GLN A 74 -2.54 1.70 -3.01
N LEU A 75 -3.50 2.32 -2.34
CA LEU A 75 -3.49 2.47 -0.89
C LEU A 75 -4.10 1.21 -0.24
N VAL A 76 -3.32 0.57 0.62
CA VAL A 76 -3.71 -0.63 1.36
C VAL A 76 -3.53 -0.36 2.85
N VAL A 77 -4.41 -0.92 3.69
CA VAL A 77 -4.27 -0.84 5.14
C VAL A 77 -3.66 -2.14 5.65
N GLY A 78 -2.52 -2.03 6.32
CA GLY A 78 -1.82 -3.12 6.98
C GLY A 78 -0.90 -3.93 6.06
N LYS A 79 0.25 -4.34 6.60
CA LYS A 79 1.24 -5.17 5.88
C LYS A 79 0.90 -6.65 5.98
N ARG A 80 0.60 -7.31 4.86
CA ARG A 80 0.13 -8.71 4.85
C ARG A 80 1.20 -9.74 5.24
N ASP A 81 2.47 -9.42 5.03
CA ASP A 81 3.60 -10.30 5.31
C ASP A 81 4.00 -10.39 6.78
N VAL A 82 3.37 -9.58 7.64
CA VAL A 82 3.60 -9.62 9.09
C VAL A 82 2.70 -10.69 9.72
N ASP A 83 3.32 -11.70 10.35
CA ASP A 83 2.60 -12.79 10.99
C ASP A 83 2.20 -12.42 12.43
N VAL A 84 1.08 -11.71 12.55
CA VAL A 84 0.46 -11.34 13.83
C VAL A 84 -1.01 -11.65 13.75
N ALA A 85 -1.54 -12.32 14.77
CA ALA A 85 -2.95 -12.65 14.85
C ALA A 85 -3.81 -11.42 15.19
N ILE A 86 -5.05 -11.39 14.71
CA ILE A 86 -5.96 -10.25 14.93
C ILE A 86 -6.27 -10.00 16.41
N TRP A 87 -6.24 -11.03 17.25
CA TRP A 87 -6.50 -10.95 18.69
C TRP A 87 -5.27 -10.57 19.53
N ASP A 88 -4.07 -10.59 18.96
CA ASP A 88 -2.82 -10.28 19.69
C ASP A 88 -2.55 -8.76 19.68
N VAL A 89 -3.47 -8.00 20.26
CA VAL A 89 -3.51 -6.51 20.17
C VAL A 89 -2.35 -5.85 20.90
N ASP A 90 -1.75 -6.54 21.88
CA ASP A 90 -0.60 -6.08 22.66
C ASP A 90 0.74 -6.25 21.90
N ASN A 91 0.73 -6.93 20.76
CA ASN A 91 1.91 -7.11 19.93
C ASN A 91 2.36 -5.78 19.31
N ALA A 92 3.64 -5.46 19.46
CA ALA A 92 4.23 -4.23 18.91
C ALA A 92 4.04 -4.09 17.38
N GLN A 93 3.91 -5.21 16.65
CA GLN A 93 3.69 -5.22 15.20
C GLN A 93 2.21 -5.30 14.79
N TRP A 94 1.27 -5.37 15.74
CA TRP A 94 -0.17 -5.44 15.43
C TRP A 94 -0.63 -4.22 14.61
N ALA A 95 -0.18 -3.03 14.98
CA ALA A 95 -0.49 -1.81 14.24
C ALA A 95 0.07 -1.83 12.81
N VAL A 96 1.27 -2.37 12.60
CA VAL A 96 1.86 -2.53 11.26
C VAL A 96 1.03 -3.50 10.41
N ARG A 97 0.52 -4.57 11.02
CA ARG A 97 -0.27 -5.61 10.33
C ARG A 97 -1.68 -5.16 9.94
N TYR A 98 -2.32 -4.31 10.75
CA TYR A 98 -3.77 -4.03 10.62
C TYR A 98 -4.15 -2.54 10.58
N LYS A 99 -3.26 -1.61 10.94
CA LYS A 99 -3.62 -0.18 11.12
C LYS A 99 -2.87 0.75 10.18
N TYR A 100 -1.59 0.48 9.88
CA TYR A 100 -0.78 1.43 9.13
C TYR A 100 -1.20 1.50 7.66
N PRO A 101 -1.27 2.70 7.07
CA PRO A 101 -1.51 2.87 5.64
C PRO A 101 -0.23 2.64 4.84
N LEU A 102 -0.32 1.78 3.84
CA LEU A 102 0.77 1.40 2.94
C LEU A 102 0.39 1.75 1.50
N LEU A 103 1.33 2.28 0.73
CA LEU A 103 1.21 2.42 -0.71
C LEU A 103 1.91 1.26 -1.39
N VAL A 104 1.19 0.54 -2.23
CA VAL A 104 1.70 -0.59 -3.00
C VAL A 104 1.88 -0.12 -4.44
N LEU A 105 3.14 -0.11 -4.90
CA LEU A 105 3.54 0.30 -6.23
C LEU A 105 3.84 -0.94 -7.07
N GLN A 106 3.20 -1.01 -8.25
CA GLN A 106 3.48 -2.04 -9.24
C GLN A 106 4.30 -1.43 -10.40
N PRO A 107 5.37 -2.10 -10.83
CA PRO A 107 6.21 -1.61 -11.92
C PRO A 107 5.44 -1.66 -13.23
N SER A 108 5.73 -0.71 -14.12
CA SER A 108 5.16 -0.73 -15.46
C SER A 108 5.79 -1.83 -16.32
N ALA A 109 5.05 -2.35 -17.29
CA ALA A 109 5.56 -3.35 -18.24
C ALA A 109 6.82 -2.86 -18.99
N ALA A 110 6.93 -1.55 -19.22
CA ALA A 110 8.08 -0.91 -19.87
C ALA A 110 9.32 -0.82 -18.97
N SER A 111 9.13 -0.76 -17.64
CA SER A 111 10.21 -0.68 -16.64
C SER A 111 10.53 -2.03 -15.99
N SER A 112 9.75 -3.07 -16.34
CA SER A 112 9.96 -4.45 -15.93
C SER A 112 11.15 -5.02 -16.70
N ALA A 113 12.34 -4.99 -16.09
CA ALA A 113 13.49 -5.77 -16.56
C ALA A 113 13.09 -7.27 -16.70
N PRO A 114 13.76 -8.07 -17.54
CA PRO A 114 13.41 -9.49 -17.77
C PRO A 114 13.36 -10.35 -16.49
N ASN A 115 14.00 -9.92 -15.41
CA ASN A 115 13.97 -10.58 -14.08
C ASN A 115 13.09 -9.85 -13.04
N GLY A 116 12.52 -8.69 -13.39
CA GLY A 116 11.71 -7.84 -12.51
C GLY A 116 10.20 -8.05 -12.64
N ALA A 117 9.78 -8.99 -13.50
CA ALA A 117 8.37 -9.37 -13.66
C ALA A 117 7.81 -9.84 -12.31
N GLY A 118 6.93 -9.00 -11.76
CA GLY A 118 6.26 -9.24 -10.49
C GLY A 118 6.77 -8.41 -9.32
N LEU A 119 7.91 -7.71 -9.36
CA LEU A 119 8.35 -6.93 -8.19
C LEU A 119 7.26 -5.98 -7.69
N VAL A 120 7.07 -5.89 -6.37
CA VAL A 120 6.13 -4.98 -5.73
C VAL A 120 6.90 -4.16 -4.71
N CYS A 121 6.70 -2.84 -4.70
CA CYS A 121 7.23 -1.99 -3.64
C CYS A 121 6.11 -1.58 -2.69
N GLU A 122 6.28 -1.86 -1.42
CA GLU A 122 5.38 -1.43 -0.35
C GLU A 122 6.03 -0.26 0.40
N PHE A 123 5.40 0.90 0.39
CA PHE A 123 5.83 2.09 1.11
C PHE A 123 4.91 2.36 2.31
N ASP A 124 5.46 2.29 3.51
CA ASP A 124 4.76 2.66 4.75
C ASP A 124 4.79 4.17 4.92
N ILE A 125 3.59 4.79 4.91
CA ILE A 125 3.45 6.25 5.05
C ILE A 125 3.80 6.72 6.47
N THR A 126 3.55 5.89 7.49
CA THR A 126 3.75 6.24 8.90
C THR A 126 5.23 6.20 9.26
N LEU A 127 5.93 5.16 8.79
CA LEU A 127 7.36 4.96 9.08
C LEU A 127 8.28 5.59 8.03
N GLY A 128 7.76 5.97 6.86
CA GLY A 128 8.54 6.53 5.77
C GLY A 128 9.52 5.52 5.15
N THR A 129 9.23 4.22 5.26
CA THR A 129 10.10 3.14 4.80
C THR A 129 9.49 2.39 3.64
N ALA A 130 10.29 2.10 2.61
CA ALA A 130 9.92 1.22 1.51
C ALA A 130 10.52 -0.18 1.69
N THR A 131 9.75 -1.21 1.33
CA THR A 131 10.21 -2.59 1.21
C THR A 131 9.82 -3.14 -0.15
N ILE A 132 10.79 -3.69 -0.88
CA ILE A 132 10.56 -4.34 -2.17
C ILE A 132 10.45 -5.85 -1.93
N SER A 133 9.41 -6.46 -2.45
CA SER A 133 9.18 -7.91 -2.37
C SER A 133 8.76 -8.48 -3.72
N LYS A 134 8.97 -9.78 -3.91
CA LYS A 134 8.38 -10.53 -5.02
C LYS A 134 7.06 -11.13 -4.52
N PRO A 135 5.95 -11.00 -5.27
CA PRO A 135 4.66 -11.55 -4.92
C PRO A 135 4.85 -13.06 -4.83
N ARG A 136 4.50 -13.60 -3.66
CA ARG A 136 4.53 -15.03 -3.41
C ARG A 136 3.40 -15.63 -4.26
N SER A 137 3.77 -16.41 -5.28
CA SER A 137 2.83 -17.17 -6.12
C SER A 137 2.14 -18.26 -5.31
#